data_AF-A0A959DXE5-F1
#
_entry.id   AF-A0A959DXE5-F1
#
_cell.length_a   1.000
_cell.length_b   1.000
_cell.length_c   1.000
_cell.angle_alpha   90.00
_cell.angle_beta   90.00
_cell.angle_gamma   90.00
#
_symmetry.space_group_name_H-M   'P 1'
#
loop_
_entity.id
_entity.type
_entity.pdbx_description
1 polymer ?
#
loop_
_entity_poly.entity_id
_entity_poly.type
_entity_poly.pdbx_seq_one_letter_code
_entity_poly.pdbx_strand_id
1 'polypeptide(L)'
;MRFLILLIFLFGAVASFAQPKGNSTYAGLTQFLNTEFVQKFEQSRNKAEQAVRDFNRIKDEFAPEDVMRVMDAYNASAEQFNQVLYNIKADLLDRQKRKFIIQYPQDYSRQIETDLNVAKDYYQSHFQNVVFEVTGGRVSGMPFLALLPEIIKYGKIAFQIFQNIKAEIKKYNDSILEDHLIQPYRFHSWNELE
;
A
#
# COMPACT_ATOMS: atom_id res chain seq x y z
N MET A 1 61.63 -36.54 -5.63
CA MET A 1 61.04 -35.45 -6.46
C MET A 1 59.86 -34.89 -5.69
N ARG A 2 59.94 -33.63 -5.25
CA ARG A 2 59.16 -32.48 -5.79
C ARG A 2 57.69 -32.55 -5.35
N PHE A 3 57.32 -31.81 -4.30
CA PHE A 3 56.67 -30.48 -4.38
C PHE A 3 55.29 -30.52 -5.06
N LEU A 4 54.21 -30.40 -4.28
CA LEU A 4 53.13 -29.39 -4.41
C LEU A 4 52.13 -29.65 -3.25
N ILE A 5 52.03 -28.84 -2.18
CA ILE A 5 51.57 -27.46 -2.06
C ILE A 5 50.06 -27.29 -2.34
N LEU A 6 49.35 -27.14 -1.22
CA LEU A 6 48.33 -26.14 -0.88
C LEU A 6 46.93 -26.13 -1.53
N LEU A 7 46.00 -25.75 -0.64
CA LEU A 7 44.87 -24.84 -0.87
C LEU A 7 43.67 -25.38 -1.63
N ILE A 8 42.70 -25.91 -0.88
CA ILE A 8 41.29 -25.56 -1.14
C ILE A 8 40.77 -24.91 0.14
N PHE A 9 41.00 -23.60 0.22
CA PHE A 9 40.40 -22.69 1.17
C PHE A 9 38.93 -22.49 0.81
N LEU A 10 38.08 -22.54 1.83
CA LEU A 10 36.90 -21.71 2.04
C LEU A 10 36.29 -21.05 0.79
N PHE A 11 35.24 -21.65 0.24
CA PHE A 11 34.19 -20.89 -0.45
C PHE A 11 32.83 -21.53 -0.19
N GLY A 12 32.27 -21.18 0.95
CA GLY A 12 30.86 -21.30 1.26
C GLY A 12 30.49 -20.04 2.00
N ALA A 13 30.51 -18.92 1.28
CA ALA A 13 30.06 -17.63 1.79
C ALA A 13 28.66 -17.81 2.34
N VAL A 14 28.56 -17.89 3.67
CA VAL A 14 27.31 -17.60 4.37
C VAL A 14 27.05 -16.16 3.96
N ALA A 15 26.07 -15.95 3.08
CA ALA A 15 25.51 -14.64 2.84
C ALA A 15 24.87 -14.22 4.17
N SER A 16 25.69 -13.70 5.08
CA SER A 16 25.22 -12.80 6.11
C SER A 16 24.61 -11.64 5.34
N PHE A 17 23.30 -11.69 5.12
CA PHE A 17 22.53 -10.50 4.85
C PHE A 17 22.86 -9.55 5.99
N ALA A 18 23.74 -8.60 5.71
CA ALA A 18 23.97 -7.48 6.57
C ALA A 18 22.62 -6.76 6.69
N GLN A 19 21.86 -7.06 7.73
CA GLN A 19 20.84 -6.13 8.18
C GLN A 19 21.59 -4.83 8.46
N PRO A 20 21.26 -3.72 7.79
CA PRO A 20 21.91 -2.46 8.11
C PRO A 20 21.50 -2.14 9.55
N LYS A 21 22.42 -2.38 10.50
CA LYS A 21 22.42 -1.76 11.83
C LYS A 21 22.79 -0.28 11.64
N GLY A 22 21.99 0.43 10.86
CA GLY A 22 21.88 1.87 10.90
C GLY A 22 20.65 2.16 11.72
N ASN A 23 20.77 3.03 12.73
CA ASN A 23 19.60 3.69 13.30
C ASN A 23 18.88 4.41 12.15
N SER A 24 17.91 3.73 11.53
CA SER A 24 17.01 4.38 10.57
C SER A 24 16.43 5.61 11.28
N THR A 25 16.59 6.79 10.68
CA THR A 25 16.00 8.04 11.18
C THR A 25 14.48 7.97 11.33
N TYR A 26 13.87 6.89 10.82
CA TYR A 26 12.45 6.60 10.75
C TYR A 26 12.14 5.13 11.15
N ALA A 27 12.87 4.54 12.11
CA ALA A 27 12.67 3.15 12.54
C ALA A 27 11.23 2.86 13.02
N GLY A 28 10.58 3.84 13.65
CA GLY A 28 9.17 3.82 14.01
C GLY A 28 8.22 3.87 12.81
N LEU A 29 8.52 4.65 11.78
CA LEU A 29 7.80 4.57 10.50
C LEU A 29 7.92 3.17 9.91
N THR A 30 9.13 2.61 9.90
CA THR A 30 9.37 1.24 9.43
C THR A 30 8.57 0.21 10.23
N GLN A 31 8.42 0.37 11.55
CA GLN A 31 7.55 -0.50 12.35
C GLN A 31 6.09 -0.42 11.91
N PHE A 32 5.57 0.79 11.65
CA PHE A 32 4.22 0.98 11.13
C PHE A 32 4.05 0.34 9.73
N LEU A 33 5.01 0.57 8.83
CA LEU A 33 5.01 0.01 7.47
C LEU A 33 5.07 -1.52 7.43
N ASN A 34 5.65 -2.14 8.46
CA ASN A 34 5.72 -3.59 8.60
C ASN A 34 4.48 -4.23 9.26
N THR A 35 3.45 -3.44 9.58
CA THR A 35 2.21 -3.97 10.17
C THR A 35 1.38 -4.76 9.16
N GLU A 36 0.55 -5.68 9.66
CA GLU A 36 -0.42 -6.38 8.82
C GLU A 36 -1.42 -5.41 8.14
N PHE A 37 -1.69 -4.24 8.73
CA PHE A 37 -2.49 -3.20 8.10
C PHE A 37 -1.91 -2.77 6.75
N VAL A 38 -0.64 -2.38 6.74
CA VAL A 38 0.04 -1.90 5.52
C VAL A 38 0.23 -3.04 4.52
N GLN A 39 0.60 -4.24 5.00
CA GLN A 39 0.71 -5.42 4.13
C GLN A 39 -0.62 -5.76 3.44
N LYS A 40 -1.74 -5.66 4.17
CA LYS A 40 -3.08 -5.95 3.60
C LYS A 40 -3.54 -4.84 2.66
N PHE A 41 -3.18 -3.59 2.94
CA PHE A 41 -3.40 -2.47 2.01
C PHE A 41 -2.61 -2.67 0.71
N GLU A 42 -1.35 -3.09 0.79
CA GLU A 42 -0.55 -3.41 -0.39
C GLU A 42 -1.13 -4.60 -1.18
N GLN A 43 -1.55 -5.67 -0.47
CA GLN A 43 -2.20 -6.81 -1.10
C GLN A 43 -3.50 -6.42 -1.83
N SER A 44 -4.27 -5.48 -1.26
CA SER A 44 -5.50 -5.02 -1.88
C SER A 44 -5.20 -4.20 -3.13
N ARG A 45 -4.25 -3.27 -3.07
CA ARG A 45 -3.72 -2.58 -4.25
C ARG A 45 -3.32 -3.57 -5.34
N ASN A 46 -2.46 -4.54 -5.04
CA ASN A 46 -1.94 -5.49 -6.02
C ASN A 46 -3.08 -6.25 -6.72
N LYS A 47 -4.17 -6.58 -6.00
CA LYS A 47 -5.34 -7.23 -6.57
C LYS A 47 -6.18 -6.32 -7.48
N ALA A 48 -6.35 -5.05 -7.11
CA ALA A 48 -7.03 -4.08 -7.95
C ALA A 48 -6.24 -3.82 -9.24
N GLU A 49 -4.92 -3.64 -9.12
CA GLU A 49 -4.00 -3.47 -10.26
C GLU A 49 -3.95 -4.73 -11.14
N GLN A 50 -4.05 -5.92 -10.55
CA GLN A 50 -4.14 -7.15 -11.34
C GLN A 50 -5.41 -7.19 -12.20
N ALA A 51 -6.54 -6.70 -11.70
CA ALA A 51 -7.77 -6.62 -12.49
C ALA A 51 -7.63 -5.69 -13.71
N VAL A 52 -6.90 -4.57 -13.56
CA VAL A 52 -6.53 -3.69 -14.69
C VAL A 52 -5.67 -4.43 -15.70
N ARG A 53 -4.63 -5.14 -15.23
CA ARG A 53 -3.75 -5.93 -16.12
C ARG A 53 -4.51 -7.04 -16.85
N ASP A 54 -5.46 -7.67 -16.17
CA ASP A 54 -6.32 -8.69 -16.76
C ASP A 54 -7.24 -8.10 -17.83
N PHE A 55 -7.82 -6.92 -17.58
CA PHE A 55 -8.59 -6.18 -18.58
C PHE A 55 -7.72 -5.78 -19.78
N ASN A 56 -6.52 -5.24 -19.53
CA ASN A 56 -5.61 -4.80 -20.59
C ASN A 56 -5.18 -5.92 -21.55
N ARG A 57 -5.19 -7.18 -21.13
CA ARG A 57 -4.91 -8.32 -22.01
C ARG A 57 -6.02 -8.60 -23.03
N ILE A 58 -7.23 -8.12 -22.76
CA ILE A 58 -8.42 -8.36 -23.58
C ILE A 58 -9.04 -7.07 -24.10
N LYS A 59 -8.40 -5.91 -23.85
CA LYS A 59 -8.98 -4.58 -24.14
C LYS A 59 -9.29 -4.37 -25.63
N ASP A 60 -8.51 -4.99 -26.51
CA ASP A 60 -8.68 -4.90 -27.98
C ASP A 60 -9.98 -5.58 -28.47
N GLU A 61 -10.65 -6.36 -27.62
CA GLU A 61 -11.95 -6.97 -27.90
C GLU A 61 -13.12 -5.99 -27.70
N PHE A 62 -12.90 -4.83 -27.06
CA PHE A 62 -13.94 -3.89 -26.66
C PHE A 62 -13.88 -2.58 -27.45
N ALA A 63 -14.99 -1.85 -27.47
CA ALA A 63 -15.06 -0.53 -28.07
C ALA A 63 -14.15 0.45 -27.31
N PRO A 64 -13.49 1.41 -27.98
CA PRO A 64 -12.64 2.41 -27.32
C PRO A 64 -13.35 3.15 -26.17
N GLU A 65 -14.65 3.42 -26.32
CA GLU A 65 -15.47 4.08 -25.30
C GLU A 65 -15.59 3.24 -24.03
N ASP A 66 -15.72 1.92 -24.16
CA ASP A 66 -15.79 1.01 -23.01
C ASP A 66 -14.43 0.85 -22.33
N VAL A 67 -13.34 0.83 -23.10
CA VAL A 67 -11.97 0.88 -22.55
C VAL A 67 -11.78 2.16 -21.73
N MET A 68 -12.19 3.31 -22.26
CA MET A 68 -12.13 4.58 -21.53
C MET A 68 -12.97 4.57 -20.25
N ARG A 69 -14.19 4.02 -20.29
CA ARG A 69 -15.05 3.89 -19.10
C ARG A 69 -14.37 3.09 -17.98
N VAL A 70 -13.74 1.96 -18.33
CA VAL A 70 -13.04 1.11 -17.35
C VAL A 70 -11.81 1.84 -16.79
N MET A 71 -11.04 2.51 -17.66
CA MET A 71 -9.88 3.33 -17.26
C MET A 71 -10.26 4.43 -16.27
N ASP A 72 -11.28 5.21 -16.60
CA ASP A 72 -11.74 6.33 -15.76
C ASP A 72 -12.27 5.81 -14.41
N ALA A 73 -13.05 4.73 -14.43
CA ALA A 73 -13.58 4.12 -13.22
C ALA A 73 -12.46 3.59 -12.31
N TYR A 74 -11.42 2.99 -12.90
CA TYR A 74 -10.24 2.54 -12.15
C TYR A 74 -9.49 3.72 -11.52
N ASN A 75 -9.13 4.72 -12.32
CA ASN A 75 -8.35 5.87 -11.86
C ASN A 75 -9.06 6.60 -10.73
N ALA A 76 -10.36 6.85 -10.87
CA ALA A 76 -11.17 7.48 -9.84
C ALA A 76 -11.20 6.64 -8.54
N SER A 77 -11.26 5.31 -8.67
CA SER A 77 -11.24 4.40 -7.50
C SER A 77 -9.86 4.34 -6.84
N ALA A 78 -8.79 4.30 -7.63
CA ALA A 78 -7.40 4.35 -7.15
C ALA A 78 -7.14 5.65 -6.37
N GLU A 79 -7.67 6.78 -6.84
CA GLU A 79 -7.56 8.07 -6.16
C GLU A 79 -8.21 8.05 -4.77
N GLN A 80 -9.36 7.39 -4.59
CA GLN A 80 -9.98 7.27 -3.26
C GLN A 80 -9.07 6.54 -2.26
N PHE A 81 -8.40 5.45 -2.67
CA PHE A 81 -7.46 4.76 -1.79
C PHE A 81 -6.18 5.56 -1.54
N ASN A 82 -5.68 6.24 -2.56
CA ASN A 82 -4.53 7.12 -2.43
C ASN A 82 -4.83 8.27 -1.47
N GLN A 83 -6.05 8.80 -1.48
CA GLN A 83 -6.47 9.85 -0.56
C GLN A 83 -6.38 9.39 0.91
N VAL A 84 -6.63 8.11 1.22
CA VAL A 84 -6.42 7.58 2.57
C VAL A 84 -4.94 7.70 2.99
N LEU A 85 -4.00 7.34 2.11
CA LEU A 85 -2.56 7.49 2.38
C LEU A 85 -2.16 8.96 2.53
N TYR A 86 -2.68 9.83 1.66
CA TYR A 86 -2.41 11.27 1.74
C TYR A 86 -3.00 11.90 3.00
N ASN A 87 -4.18 11.47 3.46
CA ASN A 87 -4.75 11.90 4.73
C ASN A 87 -3.84 11.50 5.90
N ILE A 88 -3.34 10.24 5.90
CA ILE A 88 -2.38 9.78 6.91
C ILE A 88 -1.10 10.64 6.86
N LYS A 89 -0.54 10.90 5.66
CA LYS A 89 0.63 11.78 5.50
C LYS A 89 0.36 13.18 6.07
N ALA A 90 -0.76 13.80 5.72
CA ALA A 90 -1.13 15.13 6.20
C ALA A 90 -1.26 15.17 7.74
N ASP A 91 -1.93 14.18 8.33
CA ASP A 91 -2.11 14.07 9.77
C ASP A 91 -0.79 13.79 10.52
N LEU A 92 0.16 13.08 9.89
CA LEU A 92 1.51 12.90 10.42
C LEU A 92 2.36 14.17 10.33
N LEU A 93 2.13 15.05 9.35
CA LEU A 93 2.82 16.35 9.22
C LEU A 93 2.23 17.44 10.11
N ASP A 94 0.96 17.33 10.49
CA ASP A 94 0.31 18.28 11.40
C ASP A 94 0.59 18.00 12.89
N ARG A 95 0.98 19.05 13.63
CA ARG A 95 1.37 18.93 15.05
C ARG A 95 0.20 18.55 15.96
N GLN A 96 -1.00 19.06 15.71
CA GLN A 96 -2.17 18.79 16.54
C GLN A 96 -2.69 17.38 16.28
N LYS A 97 -2.75 16.98 15.01
CA LYS A 97 -3.09 15.63 14.57
C LYS A 97 -2.11 14.59 15.08
N ARG A 98 -0.79 14.83 15.03
CA ARG A 98 0.19 13.94 15.68
C ARG A 98 -0.12 13.72 17.17
N LYS A 99 -0.46 14.77 17.92
CA LYS A 99 -0.84 14.63 19.34
C LYS A 99 -2.09 13.78 19.48
N PHE A 100 -3.08 14.00 18.64
CA PHE A 100 -4.31 13.22 18.61
C PHE A 100 -4.05 11.75 18.32
N ILE A 101 -3.27 11.41 17.28
CA ILE A 101 -2.87 10.03 16.95
C ILE A 101 -2.21 9.34 18.15
N ILE A 102 -1.31 10.04 18.85
CA ILE A 102 -0.58 9.50 20.01
C ILE A 102 -1.51 9.29 21.21
N GLN A 103 -2.42 10.24 21.49
CA GLN A 103 -3.29 10.21 22.67
C GLN A 103 -4.49 9.28 22.47
N TYR A 104 -5.01 9.24 21.24
CA TYR A 104 -6.27 8.59 20.88
C TYR A 104 -6.12 7.71 19.62
N PRO A 105 -5.18 6.75 19.59
CA PRO A 105 -4.91 5.94 18.39
C PRO A 105 -6.12 5.11 17.95
N GLN A 106 -7.00 4.74 18.89
CA GLN A 106 -8.24 4.02 18.58
C GLN A 106 -9.27 4.91 17.87
N ASP A 107 -9.39 6.17 18.28
CA ASP A 107 -10.30 7.13 17.62
C ASP A 107 -9.76 7.47 16.23
N TYR A 108 -8.45 7.67 16.12
CA TYR A 108 -7.81 7.86 14.82
C TYR A 108 -7.96 6.65 13.89
N SER A 109 -7.78 5.43 14.40
CA SER A 109 -8.02 4.23 13.60
C SER A 109 -9.47 4.12 13.12
N ARG A 110 -10.45 4.58 13.90
CA ARG A 110 -11.86 4.61 13.46
C ARG A 110 -12.07 5.60 12.32
N GLN A 111 -11.38 6.74 12.34
CA GLN A 111 -11.38 7.69 11.22
C GLN A 111 -10.82 7.03 9.95
N ILE A 112 -9.67 6.35 10.04
CA ILE A 112 -9.09 5.63 8.89
C ILE A 112 -9.99 4.48 8.41
N GLU A 113 -10.66 3.78 9.32
CA GLU A 113 -11.69 2.78 8.97
C GLU A 113 -12.85 3.41 8.18
N THR A 114 -13.32 4.61 8.56
CA THR A 114 -14.34 5.34 7.79
C THR A 114 -13.84 5.68 6.39
N ASP A 115 -12.63 6.25 6.27
CA ASP A 115 -12.05 6.63 4.98
C ASP A 115 -11.88 5.42 4.05
N LEU A 116 -11.44 4.27 4.59
CA LEU A 116 -11.31 3.02 3.85
C LEU A 116 -12.66 2.45 3.40
N ASN A 117 -13.71 2.57 4.22
CA ASN A 117 -15.05 2.14 3.82
C ASN A 117 -15.62 3.01 2.70
N VAL A 118 -15.38 4.33 2.72
CA VAL A 118 -15.76 5.21 1.62
C VAL A 118 -15.04 4.81 0.32
N ALA A 119 -13.72 4.62 0.37
CA ALA A 119 -12.94 4.21 -0.79
C ALA A 119 -13.39 2.83 -1.33
N LYS A 120 -13.70 1.89 -0.43
CA LYS A 120 -14.30 0.60 -0.77
C LYS A 120 -15.62 0.76 -1.50
N ASP A 121 -16.58 1.48 -0.91
CA ASP A 121 -17.92 1.60 -1.47
C ASP A 121 -17.87 2.29 -2.85
N TYR A 122 -16.96 3.25 -3.03
CA TYR A 122 -16.68 3.87 -4.32
C TYR A 122 -16.15 2.86 -5.34
N TYR A 123 -15.12 2.08 -4.99
CA TYR A 123 -14.55 1.04 -5.85
C TYR A 123 -15.61 0.01 -6.28
N GLN A 124 -16.45 -0.44 -5.33
CA GLN A 124 -17.53 -1.39 -5.62
C GLN A 124 -18.54 -0.82 -6.59
N SER A 125 -18.98 0.41 -6.34
CA SER A 125 -20.03 1.06 -7.15
C SER A 125 -19.54 1.50 -8.52
N HIS A 126 -18.23 1.74 -8.70
CA HIS A 126 -17.64 2.27 -9.92
C HIS A 126 -16.80 1.21 -10.64
N PHE A 127 -15.52 1.03 -10.28
CA PHE A 127 -14.60 0.19 -11.06
C PHE A 127 -15.07 -1.25 -11.17
N GLN A 128 -15.45 -1.87 -10.05
CA GLN A 128 -15.90 -3.28 -10.07
C GLN A 128 -17.13 -3.46 -10.96
N ASN A 129 -18.14 -2.59 -10.83
CA ASN A 129 -19.34 -2.68 -11.63
C ASN A 129 -19.05 -2.46 -13.11
N VAL A 130 -18.28 -1.42 -13.44
CA VAL A 130 -17.97 -1.06 -14.84
C VAL A 130 -17.14 -2.15 -15.52
N VAL A 131 -16.09 -2.67 -14.86
CA VAL A 131 -15.26 -3.73 -15.46
C VAL A 131 -16.04 -5.04 -15.61
N PHE A 132 -16.92 -5.36 -14.66
CA PHE A 132 -17.78 -6.53 -14.74
C PHE A 132 -18.79 -6.41 -15.88
N GLU A 133 -19.44 -5.26 -16.02
CA GLU A 133 -20.40 -4.96 -17.09
C GLU A 133 -19.75 -5.07 -18.47
N VAL A 134 -18.65 -4.34 -18.69
CA VAL A 134 -17.96 -4.29 -19.99
C VAL A 134 -17.45 -5.67 -20.40
N THR A 135 -16.88 -6.43 -19.45
CA THR A 135 -16.27 -7.73 -19.78
C THR A 135 -17.23 -8.91 -19.74
N GLY A 136 -18.52 -8.68 -19.42
CA GLY A 136 -19.48 -9.76 -19.17
C GLY A 136 -19.03 -10.69 -18.04
N GLY A 137 -18.28 -10.17 -17.06
CA GLY A 137 -17.76 -10.91 -15.91
C GLY A 137 -16.44 -11.67 -16.13
N ARG A 138 -15.78 -11.54 -17.30
CA ARG A 138 -14.43 -12.13 -17.51
C ARG A 138 -13.37 -11.53 -16.58
N VAL A 139 -13.54 -10.27 -16.19
CA VAL A 139 -12.73 -9.59 -15.17
C VAL A 139 -13.67 -9.17 -14.05
N SER A 140 -13.45 -9.70 -12.84
CA SER A 140 -14.43 -9.56 -11.75
C SER A 140 -14.26 -8.30 -10.89
N GLY A 141 -13.05 -7.77 -10.75
CA GLY A 141 -12.74 -6.69 -9.80
C GLY A 141 -12.93 -7.03 -8.30
N MET A 142 -13.52 -8.19 -7.98
CA MET A 142 -13.88 -8.67 -6.64
C MET A 142 -12.73 -8.98 -5.67
N PRO A 143 -11.56 -9.51 -6.10
CA PRO A 143 -10.55 -10.02 -5.17
C PRO A 143 -10.06 -9.01 -4.12
N PHE A 144 -10.18 -7.72 -4.44
CA PHE A 144 -9.91 -6.57 -3.57
C PHE A 144 -10.77 -6.56 -2.29
N LEU A 145 -12.09 -6.79 -2.42
CA LEU A 145 -13.06 -6.62 -1.33
C LEU A 145 -12.90 -7.63 -0.19
N ALA A 146 -12.41 -8.82 -0.50
CA ALA A 146 -12.19 -9.86 0.48
C ALA A 146 -11.15 -9.47 1.54
N LEU A 147 -10.28 -8.49 1.25
CA LEU A 147 -9.19 -8.07 2.14
C LEU A 147 -9.57 -6.92 3.08
N LEU A 148 -10.62 -6.16 2.77
CA LEU A 148 -10.98 -4.95 3.54
C LEU A 148 -11.33 -5.20 5.01
N PRO A 149 -12.08 -6.25 5.37
CA PRO A 149 -12.31 -6.57 6.78
C PRO A 149 -11.00 -6.82 7.54
N GLU A 150 -10.01 -7.43 6.89
CA GLU A 150 -8.69 -7.67 7.47
C GLU A 150 -7.90 -6.36 7.62
N ILE A 151 -7.88 -5.50 6.59
CA ILE A 151 -7.25 -4.17 6.66
C ILE A 151 -7.82 -3.39 7.86
N ILE A 152 -9.15 -3.32 7.96
CA ILE A 152 -9.83 -2.60 9.04
C ILE A 152 -9.49 -3.20 10.41
N LYS A 153 -9.51 -4.53 10.53
CA LYS A 153 -9.15 -5.23 11.76
C LYS A 153 -7.73 -4.88 12.21
N TYR A 154 -6.76 -4.90 11.30
CA TYR A 154 -5.37 -4.63 11.63
C TYR A 154 -5.05 -3.15 11.83
N GLY A 155 -5.81 -2.25 11.18
CA GLY A 155 -5.72 -0.80 11.39
C GLY A 155 -5.89 -0.42 12.86
N LYS A 156 -6.81 -1.09 13.58
CA LYS A 156 -7.08 -0.86 15.01
C LYS A 156 -5.85 -0.99 15.90
N ILE A 157 -4.88 -1.81 15.49
CA ILE A 157 -3.65 -2.05 16.25
C ILE A 157 -2.47 -1.28 15.64
N ALA A 158 -2.41 -1.13 14.32
CA ALA A 158 -1.29 -0.51 13.62
C ALA A 158 -0.98 0.92 14.12
N PHE A 159 -2.03 1.72 14.38
CA PHE A 159 -1.84 3.10 14.85
C PHE A 159 -1.41 3.22 16.32
N GLN A 160 -1.48 2.14 17.11
CA GLN A 160 -0.95 2.12 18.47
C GLN A 160 0.58 2.28 18.50
N ILE A 161 1.27 1.91 17.42
CA ILE A 161 2.73 2.07 17.28
C ILE A 161 3.15 3.53 17.49
N PHE A 162 2.32 4.49 17.06
CA PHE A 162 2.60 5.92 17.21
C PHE A 162 2.73 6.37 18.66
N GLN A 163 2.16 5.63 19.62
CA GLN A 163 2.36 5.90 21.05
C GLN A 163 3.80 5.67 21.50
N ASN A 164 4.53 4.78 20.83
CA ASN A 164 5.90 4.40 21.18
C ASN A 164 6.96 5.22 20.42
N ILE A 165 6.57 5.95 19.38
CA ILE A 165 7.50 6.67 18.49
C ILE A 165 7.33 8.19 18.54
N LYS A 166 6.86 8.73 19.67
CA LYS A 166 6.52 10.16 19.88
C LYS A 166 7.65 11.14 19.57
N ALA A 167 8.90 10.72 19.77
CA ALA A 167 10.06 11.55 19.48
C ALA A 167 10.42 11.54 17.99
N GLU A 168 10.22 10.39 17.35
CA GLU A 168 10.56 10.17 15.94
C GLU A 168 9.55 10.80 15.00
N ILE A 169 8.25 10.67 15.29
CA ILE A 169 7.16 11.24 14.48
C ILE A 169 7.29 12.77 14.29
N LYS A 170 8.03 13.46 15.16
CA LYS A 170 8.33 14.91 15.03
C LYS A 170 9.39 15.21 13.98
N LYS A 171 10.18 14.22 13.58
CA LYS A 171 11.25 14.32 12.57
C LYS A 171 10.72 14.04 11.15
N TYR A 172 9.49 13.55 11.03
CA TYR A 172 8.88 13.32 9.73
C TYR A 172 8.74 14.64 8.99
N ASN A 173 9.04 14.59 7.70
CA ASN A 173 8.87 15.68 6.77
C ASN A 173 8.23 15.13 5.49
N ASP A 174 7.89 16.03 4.57
CA ASP A 174 7.15 15.68 3.37
C ASP A 174 7.86 14.60 2.53
N SER A 175 9.16 14.77 2.27
CA SER A 175 9.97 13.82 1.48
C SER A 175 10.03 12.44 2.14
N ILE A 176 10.28 12.36 3.45
CA ILE A 176 10.32 11.05 4.16
C ILE A 176 9.00 10.30 3.97
N LEU A 177 7.87 10.98 4.11
CA LEU A 177 6.56 10.34 3.98
C LEU A 177 6.20 10.07 2.52
N GLU A 178 6.62 10.92 1.59
CA GLU A 178 6.44 10.69 0.16
C GLU A 178 7.18 9.41 -0.28
N ASP A 179 8.47 9.32 0.05
CA ASP A 179 9.35 8.25 -0.41
C ASP A 179 9.06 6.89 0.26
N HIS A 180 8.55 6.91 1.50
CA HIS A 180 8.39 5.68 2.29
C HIS A 180 6.95 5.29 2.60
N LEU A 181 5.98 6.22 2.59
CA LEU A 181 4.56 5.92 2.85
C LEU A 181 3.71 6.06 1.59
N ILE A 182 3.94 7.07 0.75
CA ILE A 182 3.10 7.30 -0.42
C ILE A 182 3.55 6.46 -1.61
N GLN A 183 4.73 6.73 -2.16
CA GLN A 183 5.20 6.11 -3.41
C GLN A 183 5.20 4.57 -3.36
N PRO A 184 5.61 3.90 -2.26
CA PRO A 184 5.63 2.44 -2.25
C PRO A 184 4.25 1.79 -2.14
N TYR A 185 3.23 2.52 -1.68
CA TYR A 185 1.93 1.94 -1.31
C TYR A 185 0.74 2.52 -2.05
N ARG A 186 0.89 3.66 -2.74
CA ARG A 186 -0.17 4.22 -3.58
C ARG A 186 -0.57 3.23 -4.66
N PHE A 187 -1.83 3.27 -5.04
CA PHE A 187 -2.37 2.68 -6.24
C PHE A 187 -1.81 3.45 -7.43
N HIS A 188 -1.28 2.71 -8.39
CA HIS A 188 -0.81 3.27 -9.63
C HIS A 188 -2.00 3.73 -10.47
N SER A 189 -1.82 4.77 -11.26
CA SER A 189 -2.77 5.14 -12.30
C SER A 189 -2.75 4.10 -13.42
N TRP A 190 -3.79 4.09 -14.24
CA TRP A 190 -3.90 3.20 -15.40
C TRP A 190 -2.66 3.26 -16.30
N ASN A 191 -2.18 4.47 -16.62
CA ASN A 191 -1.04 4.70 -17.51
C ASN A 191 0.27 4.14 -16.96
N GLU A 192 0.38 3.96 -15.64
CA GLU A 192 1.54 3.36 -15.00
C GLU A 192 1.48 1.83 -14.98
N LEU A 193 0.33 1.25 -15.33
CA LEU A 193 0.07 -0.19 -15.35
C LEU A 193 0.09 -0.80 -16.76
N GLU A 194 0.08 0.04 -17.80
CA GLU A 194 0.20 -0.36 -19.21
C GLU A 194 1.61 -0.82 -19.58
#